data_AF-A0A9D9SWZ5-F1
#
_entry.id   AF-A0A9D9SWZ5-F1
#
_cell.length_a   1.000
_cell.length_b   1.000
_cell.length_c   1.000
_cell.angle_alpha   90.00
_cell.angle_beta   90.00
_cell.angle_gamma   90.00
#
_symmetry.space_group_name_H-M   'P 1'
#
loop_
_entity.id
_entity.type
_entity.pdbx_description
1 polymer ?
#
loop_
_entity_poly.entity_id
_entity_poly.type
_entity_poly.pdbx_seq_one_letter_code
_entity_poly.pdbx_strand_id
1 'polypeptide(L)'
;MALTIDPRPFVSVRHDQLEVEAKGLGAYLIDVSIPANLARDSRLPVILVLDGNLIFDLVQAIAHGRFTEAAGPLPPAIIVGVGYPAREGFSTY
;
A
#
# COMPACT_ATOMS: atom_id res chain seq x y z
N MET A 1 -37.96 3.64 -13.96
CA MET A 1 -37.47 3.09 -12.67
C MET A 1 -36.01 3.52 -12.55
N ALA A 2 -35.70 4.49 -11.69
CA ALA A 2 -34.35 5.05 -11.57
C ALA A 2 -33.51 4.18 -10.63
N LEU A 3 -32.32 3.78 -11.05
CA LEU A 3 -31.37 3.08 -10.19
C LEU A 3 -30.80 4.08 -9.19
N THR A 4 -31.19 3.97 -7.92
CA THR A 4 -30.55 4.71 -6.83
C THR A 4 -29.23 4.03 -6.50
N ILE A 5 -28.12 4.60 -6.95
CA ILE A 5 -26.77 4.16 -6.58
C ILE A 5 -26.38 4.92 -5.31
N ASP A 6 -26.10 4.18 -4.24
CA ASP A 6 -25.54 4.70 -3.00
C ASP A 6 -24.01 4.48 -3.03
N PRO A 7 -23.21 5.50 -3.41
CA PRO A 7 -21.77 5.34 -3.53
C PRO A 7 -21.16 5.15 -2.13
N ARG A 8 -20.57 3.98 -1.90
CA ARG A 8 -19.78 3.72 -0.70
C ARG A 8 -18.30 3.99 -1.00
N PRO A 9 -17.56 4.63 -0.08
CA PRO A 9 -16.11 4.74 -0.21
C PRO A 9 -15.48 3.36 -0.35
N PHE A 10 -14.59 3.20 -1.31
CA PHE A 10 -13.75 2.01 -1.38
C PHE A 10 -12.80 2.02 -0.18
N VAL A 11 -12.81 0.95 0.60
CA VAL A 11 -11.86 0.72 1.68
C VAL A 11 -10.97 -0.43 1.24
N SER A 12 -9.68 -0.16 1.00
CA SER A 12 -8.74 -1.23 0.70
C SER A 12 -8.62 -2.15 1.92
N VAL A 13 -8.71 -3.45 1.68
CA VAL A 13 -8.65 -4.45 2.76
C VAL A 13 -7.17 -4.67 3.12
N ARG A 14 -6.83 -4.55 4.41
CA ARG A 14 -5.48 -4.80 4.98
C ARG A 14 -4.40 -3.76 4.65
N HIS A 15 -4.82 -2.51 4.67
CA HIS A 15 -3.93 -1.39 4.50
C HIS A 15 -3.90 -0.57 5.79
N ASP A 16 -2.74 -0.50 6.43
CA ASP A 16 -2.49 0.44 7.51
C ASP A 16 -1.80 1.66 6.92
N GLN A 17 -2.28 2.84 7.28
CA GLN A 17 -1.69 4.10 6.84
C GLN A 17 -1.22 4.91 8.06
N LEU A 18 -0.02 5.48 7.95
CA LEU A 18 0.60 6.26 9.00
C LEU A 18 1.29 7.50 8.43
N GLU A 19 1.03 8.66 9.04
CA GLU A 19 1.77 9.89 8.76
C GLU A 19 3.05 9.93 9.59
N VAL A 20 4.17 10.26 8.96
CA VAL A 20 5.49 10.31 9.59
C VAL A 20 6.20 11.61 9.22
N GLU A 21 6.69 12.31 10.24
CA GLU A 21 7.58 13.46 10.06
C GLU A 21 9.04 12.98 10.10
N ALA A 22 9.72 13.04 8.96
CA ALA A 22 11.13 12.70 8.86
C ALA A 22 11.99 13.94 9.13
N LYS A 23 12.89 13.85 10.12
CA LYS A 23 13.76 14.96 10.53
C LYS A 23 14.58 15.49 9.35
N GLY A 24 14.25 16.70 8.90
CA GLY A 24 14.95 17.39 7.81
C GLY A 24 14.51 16.97 6.40
N LEU A 25 13.50 16.11 6.26
CA LEU A 25 12.95 15.67 4.97
C LEU A 25 11.45 15.99 4.82
N GLY A 26 10.77 16.33 5.92
CA GLY A 26 9.36 16.72 5.91
C GLY A 26 8.40 15.56 6.20
N ALA A 27 7.13 15.78 5.87
CA ALA A 27 6.05 14.85 6.14
C ALA A 27 5.89 13.81 5.02
N TYR A 28 5.66 12.57 5.40
CA TYR A 28 5.40 11.45 4.50
C TYR A 28 4.15 10.70 4.93
N LEU A 29 3.47 10.12 3.95
CA LEU A 29 2.39 9.18 4.15
C LEU A 29 2.93 7.79 3.86
N ILE A 30 2.91 6.92 4.86
CA ILE A 30 3.42 5.56 4.75
C ILE A 30 2.24 4.60 4.72
N ASP A 31 2.20 3.81 3.65
CA ASP A 31 1.15 2.84 3.38
C ASP A 31 1.74 1.44 3.57
N VAL A 32 1.12 0.60 4.40
CA VAL A 32 1.64 -0.73 4.75
C VAL A 32 0.62 -1.81 4.41
N SER A 33 1.05 -2.80 3.64
CA SER A 33 0.26 -3.98 3.32
C SER A 33 1.00 -5.26 3.70
N ILE A 34 0.33 -6.12 4.46
CA ILE A 34 0.88 -7.37 5.00
C ILE A 34 0.13 -8.56 4.38
N PRO A 35 0.84 -9.61 3.90
CA PRO A 35 0.18 -10.80 3.35
C PRO A 35 -0.72 -11.51 4.37
N ALA A 36 -1.74 -12.20 3.86
CA ALA A 36 -2.63 -13.03 4.67
C ALA A 36 -1.93 -14.27 5.25
N ASN A 37 -2.53 -14.85 6.30
CA ASN A 37 -2.28 -16.24 6.72
C ASN A 37 -0.82 -16.57 7.04
N LEU A 38 -0.09 -15.60 7.59
CA LEU A 38 1.29 -15.78 8.03
C LEU A 38 1.34 -16.33 9.46
N ALA A 39 2.38 -17.11 9.76
CA ALA A 39 2.70 -17.41 11.15
C ALA A 39 3.17 -16.14 11.85
N ARG A 40 2.88 -16.01 13.15
CA ARG A 40 3.19 -14.79 13.93
C ARG A 40 4.67 -14.39 13.85
N ASP A 41 5.57 -15.36 13.75
CA ASP A 41 7.02 -15.15 13.75
C ASP A 41 7.64 -15.29 12.34
N SER A 42 6.82 -15.23 11.29
CA SER A 42 7.29 -15.26 9.91
C SER A 42 8.20 -14.07 9.62
N ARG A 43 9.42 -14.35 9.14
CA ARG A 43 10.34 -13.33 8.61
C ARG A 43 10.08 -13.16 7.12
N LEU A 44 9.68 -11.97 6.72
CA LEU A 44 9.35 -11.65 5.34
C LEU A 44 10.28 -10.58 4.78
N PRO A 45 10.58 -10.63 3.47
CA PRO A 45 11.16 -9.48 2.79
C PRO A 45 10.21 -8.27 2.83
N VAL A 46 10.81 -7.09 2.73
CA VAL A 46 10.10 -5.81 2.63
C VAL A 46 10.38 -5.21 1.27
N ILE A 47 9.32 -4.81 0.57
CA ILE A 47 9.39 -4.06 -0.68
C ILE A 47 9.05 -2.60 -0.37
N LEU A 48 10.03 -1.72 -0.52
CA LEU A 48 9.84 -0.27 -0.43
C LEU A 48 9.40 0.26 -1.80
N VAL A 49 8.28 0.97 -1.81
CA VAL A 49 7.65 1.51 -3.01
C VAL A 49 7.70 3.03 -2.90
N LEU A 50 8.52 3.66 -3.74
CA LEU A 50 8.55 5.12 -3.85
C LEU A 50 7.32 5.61 -4.63
N ASP A 51 6.93 6.87 -4.44
CA ASP A 51 5.72 7.45 -5.02
C ASP A 51 4.47 6.62 -4.69
N GLY A 52 4.36 6.24 -3.41
CA GLY A 52 3.32 5.35 -2.88
C GLY A 52 1.90 5.80 -3.25
N ASN A 53 1.65 7.11 -3.31
CA ASN A 53 0.34 7.66 -3.70
C ASN A 53 -0.15 7.17 -5.08
N LEU A 54 0.76 6.81 -5.99
CA LEU A 54 0.43 6.43 -7.36
C LEU A 54 0.46 4.92 -7.58
N ILE A 55 1.48 4.25 -7.04
CA ILE A 55 1.79 2.87 -7.43
C ILE A 55 1.60 1.83 -6.34
N PHE A 56 1.34 2.23 -5.09
CA PHE A 56 1.18 1.30 -3.97
C PHE A 56 0.08 0.27 -4.23
N ASP A 57 -1.11 0.71 -4.67
CA ASP A 57 -2.25 -0.15 -4.94
C ASP A 57 -1.97 -1.21 -6.00
N LEU A 58 -1.24 -0.84 -7.05
CA LEU A 58 -0.84 -1.76 -8.09
C LEU A 58 0.14 -2.81 -7.55
N VAL A 59 1.15 -2.37 -6.78
CA VAL A 59 2.17 -3.27 -6.23
C VAL A 59 1.55 -4.26 -5.24
N GLN A 60 0.67 -3.80 -4.33
CA GLN A 60 0.00 -4.71 -3.40
C GLN A 60 -0.92 -5.70 -4.13
N ALA A 61 -1.63 -5.26 -5.17
CA ALA A 61 -2.50 -6.14 -5.94
C ALA A 61 -1.72 -7.23 -6.69
N ILE A 62 -0.53 -6.92 -7.20
CA ILE A 62 0.34 -7.90 -7.84
C ILE A 62 0.95 -8.85 -6.81
N ALA A 63 1.47 -8.31 -5.70
CA ALA A 63 2.20 -9.08 -4.70
C ALA A 63 1.29 -9.98 -3.84
N HIS A 64 0.08 -9.52 -3.51
CA HIS A 64 -0.87 -10.25 -2.67
C HIS A 64 -2.07 -10.80 -3.45
N GLY A 65 -2.17 -10.49 -4.75
CA GLY A 65 -3.20 -11.04 -5.61
C GLY A 65 -2.99 -12.52 -5.92
N ARG A 66 -4.08 -13.19 -6.30
CA ARG A 66 -4.11 -14.61 -6.65
C ARG A 66 -3.25 -14.99 -7.87
N PHE A 67 -2.66 -14.02 -8.58
CA PHE A 67 -1.70 -14.28 -9.65
C PHE A 67 -0.44 -15.01 -9.15
N THR A 68 -0.10 -14.85 -7.87
CA THR A 68 0.97 -15.61 -7.20
C THR A 68 0.65 -17.10 -7.03
N GLU A 69 -0.64 -17.50 -7.01
CA GLU A 69 -1.04 -18.92 -6.97
C GLU A 69 -0.88 -19.60 -8.35
N ALA A 70 -0.86 -18.82 -9.45
CA ALA A 70 -0.92 -19.36 -10.80
C ALA A 70 0.43 -19.41 -11.54
N ALA A 71 1.34 -18.45 -11.34
CA ALA A 71 2.71 -18.50 -11.88
C ALA A 71 3.57 -17.31 -11.41
N GLY A 72 4.40 -17.48 -10.37
CA GLY A 72 5.46 -16.51 -10.05
C GLY A 72 6.25 -16.83 -8.77
N PRO A 73 7.59 -16.68 -8.75
CA PRO A 73 8.46 -17.11 -7.64
C PRO A 73 8.58 -16.10 -6.49
N LEU A 74 7.73 -15.07 -6.44
CA LEU A 74 7.87 -14.00 -5.44
C LEU A 74 7.38 -14.51 -4.08
N PRO A 75 8.27 -14.61 -3.07
CA PRO A 75 7.85 -14.98 -1.73
C PRO A 75 6.87 -13.92 -1.18
N PRO A 76 5.98 -14.29 -0.24
CA PRO A 76 5.17 -13.33 0.47
C PRO A 76 6.03 -12.19 1.04
N ALA A 77 5.63 -10.95 0.81
CA ALA A 77 6.41 -9.77 1.19
C ALA A 77 5.53 -8.71 1.84
N ILE A 78 6.10 -7.96 2.77
CA ILE A 78 5.49 -6.74 3.31
C ILE A 78 5.72 -5.64 2.28
N ILE A 79 4.66 -4.92 1.90
CA ILE A 79 4.75 -3.78 0.99
C ILE A 79 4.66 -2.51 1.82
N VAL A 80 5.62 -1.61 1.62
CA VAL A 80 5.67 -0.30 2.29
C VAL A 80 5.74 0.78 1.22
N GLY A 81 4.64 1.49 1.01
CA GLY A 81 4.55 2.68 0.18
C GLY A 81 5.08 3.90 0.92
N VAL A 82 5.91 4.68 0.26
CA VAL A 82 6.36 6.00 0.71
C VAL A 82 5.74 7.03 -0.22
N GLY A 83 4.70 7.69 0.27
CA GLY A 83 3.99 8.75 -0.41
C GLY A 83 4.09 10.08 0.32
N TYR A 84 3.37 11.06 -0.19
CA TYR A 84 3.32 12.42 0.29
C TYR A 84 1.90 12.74 0.78
N PRO A 85 1.74 13.54 1.84
CA PRO A 85 0.43 13.98 2.29
C PRO A 85 -0.29 14.78 1.21
N ALA A 86 -1.58 14.54 0.98
CA ALA A 86 -2.36 15.22 -0.07
C ALA A 86 -2.42 16.77 0.07
N ARG A 87 -2.01 17.30 1.23
CA ARG A 87 -1.92 18.75 1.50
C ARG A 87 -0.66 19.38 0.90
N GLU A 88 0.38 18.58 0.68
CA GLU A 88 1.61 18.96 0.01
C GLU A 88 1.49 18.52 -1.45
N GLY A 89 0.74 19.31 -2.23
CA GLY A 89 0.56 19.06 -3.65
C GLY A 89 1.91 19.09 -4.36
N PHE A 90 2.46 17.91 -4.65
CA PHE A 90 3.78 17.66 -5.25
C PHE A 90 4.92 18.28 -4.45
N SER A 91 5.81 17.43 -3.90
CA SER A 91 7.07 17.83 -3.28
C SER A 91 7.74 18.91 -4.13
N THR A 92 7.70 20.15 -3.64
CA THR A 92 8.22 21.32 -4.33
C THR A 92 9.73 21.36 -4.07
N TYR A 93 10.51 21.39 -5.14
CA TYR A 93 11.94 21.73 -5.10
C TYR A 93 12.14 23.19 -4.70
#